data_AF-A0A1I0LR75-F1
#
_entry.id   AF-A0A1I0LR75-F1
#
_cell.length_a   1.000
_cell.length_b   1.000
_cell.length_c   1.000
_cell.angle_alpha   90.00
_cell.angle_beta   90.00
_cell.angle_gamma   90.00
#
_symmetry.space_group_name_H-M   'P 1'
#
loop_
_entity.id
_entity.type
_entity.pdbx_description
1 polymer ?
#
loop_
_entity_poly.entity_id
_entity_poly.type
_entity_poly.pdbx_seq_one_letter_code
_entity_poly.pdbx_strand_id
1 'polypeptide(L)' 'MWGEDDTFQKVGYAERFAGEVPNTALVRVPKAGHIPMENDPALVARTLAAFFLA' A
#
# COMPACT_ATOMS: atom_id res chain seq x y z
N MET A 1 -2.00 -1.84 0.14
CA MET A 1 -1.18 -0.76 -0.47
C MET A 1 -0.98 0.32 0.58
N TRP A 2 0.25 0.79 0.79
CA TRP A 2 0.57 1.65 1.94
C TRP A 2 1.70 2.63 1.60
N GLY A 3 1.61 3.88 2.05
CA GLY A 3 2.67 4.86 1.87
C GLY A 3 3.85 4.57 2.78
N GLU A 4 5.02 4.33 2.22
CA GLU A 4 6.20 3.92 2.99
C GLU A 4 6.63 4.98 4.03
N ASP A 5 6.38 6.25 3.73
CA ASP A 5 6.73 7.41 4.55
C ASP A 5 5.51 7.99 5.31
N ASP A 6 4.42 7.23 5.45
CA ASP A 6 3.26 7.67 6.22
C ASP A 6 3.64 7.89 7.70
N THR A 7 3.51 9.13 8.17
CA THR A 7 3.81 9.55 9.54
C THR A 7 2.62 9.39 10.49
N PHE A 8 1.41 9.24 9.96
CA PHE A 8 0.18 9.05 10.71
C PHE A 8 -0.12 7.56 10.92
N GLN A 9 -0.19 6.78 9.85
CA GLN A 9 -0.28 5.32 9.91
C GLN A 9 1.06 4.73 9.47
N LYS A 10 2.00 4.58 10.39
CA LYS A 10 3.35 4.06 10.09
C LYS A 10 3.29 2.69 9.40
N VAL A 11 4.24 2.43 8.49
CA VAL A 11 4.32 1.19 7.69
C VAL A 11 4.29 -0.11 8.52
N GLY A 12 4.76 -0.06 9.78
CA GLY A 12 4.69 -1.22 10.69
C GLY A 12 3.26 -1.70 10.98
N TYR A 13 2.25 -0.83 10.91
CA TYR A 13 0.85 -1.26 11.01
C TYR A 13 0.41 -2.05 9.77
N ALA A 14 0.91 -1.69 8.59
CA ALA A 14 0.65 -2.40 7.35
C ALA A 14 1.27 -3.80 7.35
N GLU A 15 2.52 -3.90 7.84
CA GLU A 15 3.22 -5.18 8.01
C GLU A 15 2.45 -6.10 8.95
N ARG A 16 2.02 -5.57 10.10
CA ARG A 16 1.20 -6.31 11.07
C ARG A 16 -0.10 -6.80 10.43
N PHE A 17 -0.82 -5.92 9.73
CA PHE A 17 -2.08 -6.29 9.07
C PHE A 17 -1.86 -7.41 8.04
N ALA A 18 -0.81 -7.34 7.24
CA ALA A 18 -0.48 -8.37 6.26
C ALA A 18 -0.06 -9.70 6.89
N GLY A 19 0.49 -9.68 8.10
CA GLY A 19 0.80 -10.89 8.87
C GLY A 19 -0.41 -11.53 9.56
N GLU A 20 -1.44 -10.74 9.88
CA GLU A 20 -2.61 -11.19 10.64
C GLU A 20 -3.82 -11.54 9.75
N VAL A 21 -3.94 -10.95 8.55
CA VAL A 21 -5.12 -11.13 7.69
C VAL A 21 -4.82 -12.12 6.55
N PRO A 22 -5.57 -13.24 6.45
CA PRO A 22 -5.39 -14.22 5.38
C PRO A 22 -5.56 -13.62 3.98
N ASN A 23 -4.92 -14.24 2.98
CA ASN A 23 -5.02 -13.86 1.56
C ASN A 23 -4.70 -12.38 1.28
N THR A 24 -3.82 -11.78 2.09
CA THR A 24 -3.42 -10.37 1.97
C THR A 24 -2.01 -10.24 1.40
N ALA A 25 -1.83 -9.26 0.51
CA ALA A 25 -0.51 -8.83 0.03
C ALA A 25 -0.27 -7.36 0.39
N LEU A 26 0.90 -7.07 0.99
CA LEU A 26 1.33 -5.70 1.24
C LEU A 26 2.16 -5.18 0.07
N VAL A 27 1.69 -4.10 -0.54
CA VAL A 27 2.47 -3.28 -1.49
C VAL A 27 2.79 -1.95 -0.83
N ARG A 28 4.08 -1.64 -0.71
CA ARG A 28 4.55 -0.32 -0.27
C ARG A 28 4.68 0.59 -1.48
N VAL A 29 4.23 1.83 -1.32
CA VAL A 29 4.39 2.90 -2.30
C VAL A 29 5.57 3.75 -1.82
N PRO A 30 6.75 3.68 -2.48
CA PRO A 30 7.93 4.39 -2.05
C PRO A 30 7.70 5.90 -2.09
N LYS A 31 8.26 6.63 -1.12
CA LYS A 31 8.17 8.11 -1.05
C LYS A 31 6.75 8.67 -0.93
N ALA A 32 5.77 7.83 -0.58
CA ALA A 32 4.39 8.24 -0.37
C ALA A 32 4.07 8.34 1.12
N GLY A 33 3.29 9.37 1.47
CA GLY A 33 2.76 9.57 2.81
C GLY A 33 1.38 8.95 2.97
N HIS A 34 0.52 9.60 3.75
CA HIS A 34 -0.78 9.05 4.16
C HIS A 34 -1.76 8.77 3.00
N ILE A 35 -1.62 9.46 1.87
CA ILE A 35 -2.51 9.30 0.72
C ILE A 35 -1.69 8.88 -0.51
N PRO A 36 -1.32 7.58 -0.64
CA PRO A 36 -0.51 7.10 -1.77
C PRO A 36 -1.12 7.36 -3.14
N MET A 37 -2.44 7.48 -3.22
CA MET A 37 -3.21 7.82 -4.42
C MET A 37 -2.86 9.22 -4.94
N GLU A 38 -2.52 10.16 -4.07
CA GLU A 38 -2.09 11.51 -4.46
C GLU A 38 -0.58 11.56 -4.76
N ASN A 39 0.23 10.73 -4.09
CA ASN A 39 1.68 10.73 -4.27
C ASN A 39 2.14 9.99 -5.53
N ASP A 40 1.55 8.82 -5.83
CA ASP A 40 1.82 8.06 -7.07
C ASP A 40 0.54 7.37 -7.59
N PRO A 41 -0.37 8.13 -8.20
CA PRO A 41 -1.63 7.58 -8.73
C PRO A 41 -1.39 6.49 -9.79
N ALA A 42 -0.29 6.56 -10.54
CA ALA A 42 0.00 5.65 -11.63
C ALA A 42 0.42 4.27 -11.13
N LEU A 43 1.31 4.21 -10.12
CA LEU A 43 1.64 2.96 -9.44
C LEU A 43 0.40 2.37 -8.78
N VAL A 44 -0.40 3.19 -8.10
CA VAL A 44 -1.62 2.73 -7.43
C VAL A 44 -2.59 2.07 -8.40
N ALA A 45 -2.90 2.74 -9.52
CA ALA A 45 -3.80 2.22 -10.53
C ALA A 45 -3.30 0.90 -11.12
N ARG A 46 -2.00 0.80 -11.45
CA ARG A 46 -1.41 -0.44 -12.00
C ARG A 46 -1.46 -1.60 -11.01
N THR A 47 -1.16 -1.36 -9.73
CA THR A 47 -1.21 -2.40 -8.70
C THR A 47 -2.63 -2.91 -8.50
N LEU A 48 -3.63 -2.02 -8.45
CA LEU A 48 -5.03 -2.43 -8.33
C LEU A 48 -5.50 -3.21 -9.58
N ALA A 49 -5.14 -2.75 -10.78
CA ALA A 49 -5.46 -3.47 -12.00
C ALA A 49 -4.84 -4.88 -12.02
N ALA A 50 -3.58 -5.01 -11.60
CA ALA A 50 -2.92 -6.31 -11.50
C ALA A 50 -3.60 -7.23 -10.47
N PHE A 51 -4.13 -6.69 -9.37
CA PHE A 51 -4.86 -7.48 -8.37
C PHE A 51 -6.19 -8.00 -8.91
N PHE A 52 -6.98 -7.17 -9.61
CA PHE A 52 -8.31 -7.56 -10.09
C PHE A 52 -8.32 -8.39 -11.38
N LEU A 53 -7.24 -8.33 -12.16
CA LEU A 53 -7.11 -9.04 -13.43
C LEU A 53 -6.27 -10.33 -13.32
N ALA A 54 -5.82 -10.68 -12.12
CA ALA A 54 -5.09 -11.91 -11.81
C ALA A 54 -6.02 -13.13 -11.69
#